data_AF-A0A3M2GAP3-F1
#
_entry.id   AF-A0A3M2GAP3-F1
#
_cell.length_a   1.000
_cell.length_b   1.000
_cell.length_c   1.000
_cell.angle_alpha   90.00
_cell.angle_beta   90.00
_cell.angle_gamma   90.00
#
_symmetry.space_group_name_H-M   'P 1'
#
loop_
_entity.id
_entity.type
_entity.pdbx_description
1 polymer ?
#
loop_
_entity_poly.entity_id
_entity_poly.type
_entity_poly.pdbx_seq_one_letter_code
_entity_poly.pdbx_strand_id
1 'polypeptide(L)'
;MVTADASAARTRLARRHGPSVPGPCPVPVWPAPRDLLGLDDAAFHRAGIERSRGRAMRMVARHADRLEGLAGRDPGEARSWLTRLPGIGPWTAAGTSAVAAGDADAVAFGDLHLPRLVVTALTGDEVLGGRADDSTLAEVLEPFAGHRHRVVRLVKQAGTGSPVTRPLPRRHDITRL
;
A
#
# COMPACT_ATOMS: atom_id res chain seq x y z
N MET A 1 -0.50 -1.08 13.56
CA MET A 1 0.34 -1.14 12.34
C MET A 1 0.14 -2.48 11.63
N VAL A 2 -0.69 -2.50 10.58
CA VAL A 2 -1.01 -3.67 9.72
C VAL A 2 0.19 -4.11 8.85
N THR A 3 1.24 -3.29 8.75
CA THR A 3 2.40 -3.53 7.87
C THR A 3 3.25 -4.74 8.29
N ALA A 4 3.29 -5.11 9.58
CA ALA A 4 4.03 -6.28 10.03
C ALA A 4 3.42 -7.58 9.48
N ASP A 5 2.10 -7.63 9.33
CA ASP A 5 1.41 -8.79 8.74
C ASP A 5 1.53 -8.80 7.22
N ALA A 6 1.33 -7.65 6.57
CA ALA A 6 1.50 -7.52 5.12
C ALA A 6 2.94 -7.83 4.66
N SER A 7 3.96 -7.36 5.37
CA SER A 7 5.38 -7.63 5.05
C SER A 7 5.74 -9.09 5.25
N ALA A 8 5.19 -9.72 6.30
CA ALA A 8 5.37 -11.14 6.55
C ALA A 8 4.68 -11.97 5.47
N ALA A 9 3.44 -11.63 5.08
CA ALA A 9 2.71 -12.29 4.01
C ALA A 9 3.44 -12.16 2.66
N ARG A 10 3.93 -10.97 2.34
CA ARG A 10 4.75 -10.70 1.14
C ARG A 10 5.99 -11.59 1.12
N THR A 11 6.70 -11.65 2.25
CA THR A 11 7.93 -12.45 2.40
C THR A 11 7.63 -13.94 2.28
N ARG A 12 6.55 -14.44 2.89
CA ARG A 12 6.13 -15.84 2.78
C ARG A 12 5.76 -16.22 1.35
N LEU A 13 5.04 -15.36 0.64
CA LEU A 13 4.66 -15.61 -0.75
C LEU A 13 5.90 -15.66 -1.66
N ALA A 14 6.79 -14.67 -1.54
CA ALA A 14 8.05 -14.63 -2.29
C ALA A 14 8.93 -15.86 -2.01
N ARG A 15 9.10 -16.25 -0.73
CA ARG A 15 9.87 -17.44 -0.35
C ARG A 15 9.31 -18.75 -0.91
N ARG A 16 7.98 -18.87 -1.01
CA ARG A 16 7.30 -20.11 -1.42
C ARG A 16 7.13 -20.23 -2.93
N HIS A 17 6.91 -19.12 -3.62
CA HIS A 17 6.44 -19.10 -5.01
C HIS A 17 7.26 -18.19 -5.92
N GLY A 18 8.21 -17.43 -5.37
CA GLY A 18 9.10 -16.57 -6.14
C GLY A 18 10.34 -17.31 -6.60
N PRO A 19 10.90 -16.96 -7.77
CA PRO A 19 12.22 -17.43 -8.13
C PRO A 19 13.26 -16.85 -7.15
N SER A 20 14.39 -17.53 -7.01
CA SER A 20 15.54 -16.98 -6.28
C SER A 20 16.50 -16.34 -7.25
N VAL A 21 16.94 -15.12 -6.94
CA VAL A 21 18.05 -14.49 -7.68
C VAL A 21 19.32 -15.27 -7.34
N PRO A 22 20.06 -15.78 -8.35
CA PRO A 22 21.27 -16.57 -8.11
C PRO A 22 22.38 -15.71 -7.48
N GLY A 23 23.16 -16.32 -6.59
CA GLY A 23 24.29 -15.67 -5.92
C GLY A 23 24.70 -16.43 -4.64
N PRO A 24 25.74 -15.96 -3.94
CA PRO A 24 26.25 -16.60 -2.70
C PRO A 24 25.21 -16.70 -1.58
N CYS A 25 24.24 -15.78 -1.57
CA CYS A 25 23.07 -15.82 -0.70
C CYS A 25 21.83 -15.64 -1.58
N PRO A 26 21.22 -16.73 -2.08
CA PRO A 26 20.04 -16.65 -2.93
C PRO A 26 18.90 -15.91 -2.22
N VAL A 27 18.40 -14.84 -2.85
CA VAL A 27 17.30 -14.03 -2.30
C VAL A 27 16.02 -14.33 -3.09
N PRO A 28 14.93 -14.78 -2.44
CA PRO A 28 13.66 -14.97 -3.11
C PRO A 28 13.08 -13.61 -3.49
N VAL A 29 12.70 -13.46 -4.76
CA VAL A 29 12.02 -12.26 -5.25
C VAL A 29 10.52 -12.49 -5.38
N TRP A 30 9.80 -11.43 -5.70
CA TRP A 30 8.36 -11.53 -5.93
C TRP A 30 8.06 -12.47 -7.11
N PRO A 31 7.02 -13.33 -7.05
CA PRO A 31 6.65 -14.21 -8.17
C PRO A 31 6.29 -13.41 -9.41
N ALA A 32 6.57 -13.95 -10.60
CA ALA A 32 6.14 -13.31 -11.84
C ALA A 32 4.60 -13.35 -11.95
N PRO A 33 3.97 -12.44 -12.72
CA PRO A 33 2.52 -12.43 -12.89
C PRO A 33 1.93 -13.77 -13.30
N ARG A 34 2.59 -14.48 -14.24
CA ARG A 34 2.18 -15.82 -14.67
C ARG A 34 2.16 -16.85 -13.54
N ASP A 35 3.11 -16.76 -12.61
CA ASP A 35 3.22 -17.69 -11.49
C ASP A 35 2.09 -17.42 -10.49
N LEU A 36 1.76 -16.14 -10.24
CA LEU A 36 0.62 -15.75 -9.42
C LEU A 36 -0.72 -16.25 -9.97
N LEU A 37 -0.88 -16.30 -11.30
CA LEU A 37 -2.09 -16.83 -11.94
C LEU A 37 -2.27 -18.33 -11.76
N GLY A 38 -1.17 -19.07 -11.59
CA GLY A 38 -1.17 -20.50 -11.30
C GLY A 38 -1.48 -20.86 -9.85
N LEU A 39 -1.49 -19.88 -8.93
CA LEU A 39 -1.76 -20.12 -7.51
C LEU A 39 -3.27 -20.28 -7.23
N ASP A 40 -3.59 -21.27 -6.40
CA ASP A 40 -4.91 -21.50 -5.86
C ASP A 40 -5.16 -20.70 -4.56
N ASP A 41 -6.41 -20.70 -4.08
CA ASP A 41 -6.78 -20.00 -2.84
C ASP A 41 -5.98 -20.54 -1.63
N ALA A 42 -5.62 -21.84 -1.63
CA ALA A 42 -4.85 -22.48 -0.57
C ALA A 42 -3.38 -21.99 -0.53
N ALA A 43 -2.76 -21.73 -1.67
CA ALA A 43 -1.42 -21.15 -1.76
C ALA A 43 -1.37 -19.74 -1.16
N PHE A 44 -2.36 -18.89 -1.48
CA PHE A 44 -2.50 -17.57 -0.86
C PHE A 44 -2.74 -17.67 0.65
N HIS A 45 -3.65 -18.56 1.06
CA HIS A 45 -3.96 -18.78 2.48
C HIS A 45 -2.74 -19.19 3.30
N ARG A 46 -1.91 -20.12 2.79
CA ARG A 46 -0.64 -20.53 3.41
C ARG A 46 0.41 -19.41 3.48
N ALA A 47 0.28 -18.37 2.66
CA ALA A 47 1.07 -17.16 2.76
C ALA A 47 0.48 -16.13 3.73
N GLY A 48 -0.69 -16.40 4.33
CA GLY A 48 -1.42 -15.46 5.18
C GLY A 48 -2.12 -14.37 4.38
N ILE A 49 -2.65 -14.72 3.21
CA ILE A 49 -3.39 -13.82 2.33
C ILE A 49 -4.82 -14.33 2.22
N GLU A 50 -5.77 -13.49 2.63
CA GLU A 50 -7.21 -13.79 2.54
C GLU A 50 -7.64 -14.03 1.10
N ARG A 51 -8.67 -14.86 0.91
CA ARG A 51 -9.22 -15.21 -0.40
C ARG A 51 -9.54 -14.01 -1.29
N SER A 52 -10.18 -12.97 -0.74
CA SER A 52 -10.52 -11.74 -1.47
C SER A 52 -9.27 -11.02 -1.99
N ARG A 53 -8.22 -10.94 -1.17
CA ARG A 53 -6.93 -10.33 -1.55
C ARG A 53 -6.20 -11.18 -2.60
N GLY A 54 -6.19 -12.51 -2.44
CA GLY A 54 -5.62 -13.41 -3.45
C GLY A 54 -6.32 -13.32 -4.80
N ARG A 55 -7.65 -13.12 -4.82
CA ARG A 55 -8.42 -12.83 -6.04
C ARG A 55 -8.02 -11.48 -6.66
N ALA A 56 -7.90 -10.43 -5.87
CA ALA A 56 -7.44 -9.11 -6.35
C ALA A 56 -6.02 -9.18 -6.93
N MET A 57 -5.11 -9.91 -6.27
CA MET A 57 -3.74 -10.12 -6.76
C MET A 57 -3.72 -10.84 -8.11
N ARG A 58 -4.52 -11.91 -8.27
CA ARG A 58 -4.66 -12.58 -9.58
C ARG A 58 -5.29 -11.66 -10.63
N MET A 59 -6.28 -10.85 -10.27
CA MET A 59 -6.88 -9.86 -11.19
C MET A 59 -5.82 -8.88 -11.71
N VAL A 60 -5.02 -8.31 -10.81
CA VAL A 60 -3.90 -7.42 -11.19
C VAL A 60 -2.88 -8.16 -12.07
N ALA A 61 -2.53 -9.40 -11.72
CA ALA A 61 -1.58 -10.20 -12.50
C ALA A 61 -2.05 -10.51 -13.94
N ARG A 62 -3.36 -10.63 -14.19
CA ARG A 62 -3.91 -10.80 -15.56
C ARG A 62 -3.66 -9.61 -16.47
N HIS A 63 -3.39 -8.44 -15.89
CA HIS A 63 -3.22 -7.19 -16.60
C HIS A 63 -1.82 -6.60 -16.41
N ALA A 64 -0.82 -7.44 -16.13
CA ALA A 64 0.56 -7.01 -15.92
C ALA A 64 1.10 -6.17 -17.09
N ASP A 65 0.96 -6.64 -18.33
CA ASP A 65 1.45 -5.91 -19.52
C ASP A 65 0.79 -4.53 -19.66
N ARG A 66 -0.50 -4.43 -19.29
CA ARG A 66 -1.22 -3.15 -19.32
C ARG A 66 -0.66 -2.20 -18.26
N LEU A 67 -0.32 -2.70 -17.08
CA LEU A 67 0.29 -1.92 -15.99
C LEU A 67 1.70 -1.47 -16.34
N GLU A 68 2.53 -2.33 -16.91
CA GLU A 68 3.86 -1.97 -17.41
C GLU A 68 3.76 -0.90 -18.50
N GLY A 69 2.77 -1.01 -19.40
CA GLY A 69 2.52 0.01 -20.41
C GLY A 69 2.03 1.36 -19.87
N LEU A 70 1.58 1.43 -18.61
CA LEU A 70 1.23 2.68 -17.91
C LEU A 70 2.44 3.28 -17.17
N ALA A 71 3.53 2.53 -16.99
CA ALA A 71 4.76 3.07 -16.43
C ALA A 71 5.33 4.15 -17.35
N GLY A 72 5.77 5.27 -16.76
CA GLY A 72 6.30 6.42 -17.50
C GLY A 72 5.24 7.31 -18.17
N ARG A 73 3.95 6.99 -18.05
CA ARG A 73 2.84 7.89 -18.43
C ARG A 73 2.44 8.79 -17.26
N ASP A 74 1.40 9.60 -17.47
CA ASP A 74 0.78 10.34 -16.38
C ASP A 74 0.35 9.38 -15.23
N PRO A 75 0.82 9.59 -13.99
CA PRO A 75 0.51 8.68 -12.89
C PRO A 75 -0.98 8.61 -12.53
N GLY A 76 -1.76 9.65 -12.85
CA GLY A 76 -3.20 9.71 -12.69
C GLY A 76 -3.95 8.73 -13.61
N GLU A 77 -3.39 8.41 -14.78
CA GLU A 77 -3.91 7.34 -15.65
C GLU A 77 -3.80 5.97 -14.96
N ALA A 78 -2.63 5.67 -14.37
CA ALA A 78 -2.40 4.42 -13.66
C ALA A 78 -3.35 4.29 -12.47
N ARG A 79 -3.51 5.36 -11.68
CA ARG A 79 -4.46 5.42 -10.57
C ARG A 79 -5.90 5.17 -11.02
N SER A 80 -6.37 5.87 -12.05
CA SER A 80 -7.74 5.74 -12.56
C SER A 80 -8.00 4.38 -13.19
N TRP A 81 -6.98 3.76 -13.77
CA TRP A 81 -7.07 2.41 -14.30
C TRP A 81 -7.13 1.36 -13.17
N LEU A 82 -6.27 1.47 -12.15
CA LEU A 82 -6.27 0.57 -10.99
C LEU A 82 -7.62 0.54 -10.26
N THR A 83 -8.27 1.68 -10.04
CA THR A 83 -9.58 1.76 -9.36
C THR A 83 -10.71 1.03 -10.11
N ARG A 84 -10.53 0.72 -11.40
CA ARG A 84 -11.51 -0.07 -12.17
C ARG A 84 -11.42 -1.58 -11.90
N LEU A 85 -10.35 -2.03 -11.24
CA LEU A 85 -10.16 -3.45 -10.94
C LEU A 85 -10.95 -3.86 -9.69
N PRO A 86 -11.73 -4.95 -9.73
CA PRO A 86 -12.40 -5.49 -8.56
C PRO A 86 -11.43 -5.76 -7.41
N GLY A 87 -11.73 -5.23 -6.22
CA GLY A 87 -10.91 -5.38 -5.02
C GLY A 87 -9.79 -4.33 -4.88
N ILE A 88 -9.65 -3.40 -5.82
CA ILE A 88 -8.73 -2.26 -5.73
C ILE A 88 -9.53 -0.97 -5.54
N GLY A 89 -9.59 -0.49 -4.30
CA GLY A 89 -10.25 0.77 -3.96
C GLY A 89 -9.37 2.01 -4.16
N PRO A 90 -9.95 3.22 -4.03
CA PRO A 90 -9.24 4.49 -4.19
C PRO A 90 -7.98 4.61 -3.31
N TRP A 91 -8.05 4.15 -2.06
CA TRP A 91 -6.91 4.12 -1.13
C TRP A 91 -5.73 3.30 -1.68
N THR A 92 -6.01 2.08 -2.16
CA THR A 92 -4.99 1.17 -2.72
C THR A 92 -4.43 1.74 -4.02
N ALA A 93 -5.29 2.29 -4.89
CA ALA A 93 -4.87 2.88 -6.15
C ALA A 93 -3.97 4.11 -5.93
N ALA A 94 -4.32 5.00 -4.98
CA ALA A 94 -3.52 6.16 -4.62
C ALA A 94 -2.14 5.75 -4.08
N GLY A 95 -2.08 4.83 -3.10
CA GLY A 95 -0.82 4.35 -2.57
C GLY A 95 0.05 3.64 -3.62
N THR A 96 -0.57 2.85 -4.50
CA THR A 96 0.15 2.12 -5.56
C THR A 96 0.70 3.06 -6.62
N SER A 97 -0.11 3.99 -7.14
CA SER A 97 0.34 4.98 -8.15
C SER A 97 1.42 5.91 -7.59
N ALA A 98 1.32 6.30 -6.33
CA ALA A 98 2.35 7.12 -5.69
C ALA A 98 3.72 6.42 -5.62
N VAL A 99 3.72 5.12 -5.28
CA VAL A 99 4.96 4.35 -5.11
C VAL A 99 5.51 3.81 -6.44
N ALA A 100 4.64 3.25 -7.29
CA ALA A 100 5.05 2.53 -8.49
C ALA A 100 5.06 3.40 -9.76
N ALA A 101 4.16 4.39 -9.86
CA ALA A 101 4.07 5.29 -11.02
C ALA A 101 4.62 6.70 -10.74
N GLY A 102 4.99 7.01 -9.48
CA GLY A 102 5.53 8.31 -9.10
C GLY A 102 4.49 9.43 -9.01
N ASP A 103 3.21 9.11 -8.75
CA ASP A 103 2.16 10.12 -8.53
C ASP A 103 2.53 11.01 -7.32
N ALA A 104 2.99 12.23 -7.60
CA ALA A 104 3.43 13.18 -6.59
C ALA A 104 2.27 13.79 -5.80
N ASP A 105 1.02 13.57 -6.22
CA ASP A 105 -0.16 14.23 -5.69
C ASP A 105 -1.23 13.26 -5.16
N ALA A 106 -1.03 11.94 -5.35
CA ALA A 106 -1.91 10.90 -4.81
C ALA A 106 -1.88 10.82 -3.27
N VAL A 107 -2.99 11.23 -2.65
CA VAL A 107 -3.25 11.05 -1.22
C VAL A 107 -4.15 9.84 -1.00
N ALA A 108 -3.72 8.94 -0.12
CA ALA A 108 -4.47 7.75 0.26
C ALA A 108 -5.50 8.09 1.35
N PHE A 109 -6.54 8.85 0.98
CA PHE A 109 -7.67 9.14 1.86
C PHE A 109 -8.34 7.85 2.36
N GLY A 110 -8.86 7.88 3.59
CA GLY A 110 -9.38 6.73 4.32
C GLY A 110 -8.30 5.95 5.10
N ASP A 111 -7.05 6.41 5.10
CA ASP A 111 -6.01 5.87 5.96
C ASP A 111 -6.23 6.29 7.42
N LEU A 112 -6.32 5.32 8.32
CA LEU A 112 -6.65 5.54 9.73
C LEU A 112 -5.64 6.39 10.52
N HIS A 113 -4.43 6.58 10.00
CA HIS A 113 -3.35 7.28 10.70
C HIS A 113 -2.87 8.51 9.95
N LEU A 114 -3.16 8.60 8.65
CA LEU A 114 -2.64 9.67 7.81
C LEU A 114 -3.14 11.06 8.21
N PRO A 115 -4.45 11.31 8.45
CA PRO A 115 -4.92 12.63 8.86
C PRO A 115 -4.23 13.15 10.10
N ARG A 116 -4.25 12.36 11.19
CA ARG A 116 -3.59 12.73 12.44
C ARG A 116 -2.11 13.02 12.25
N LEU A 117 -1.39 12.14 11.56
CA LEU A 117 0.04 12.27 11.37
C LEU A 117 0.39 13.57 10.62
N VAL A 118 -0.29 13.83 9.50
CA VAL A 118 0.04 14.95 8.61
C VAL A 118 -0.43 16.28 9.20
N VAL A 119 -1.64 16.32 9.75
CA VAL A 119 -2.18 17.56 10.35
C VAL A 119 -1.32 17.97 11.53
N THR A 120 -1.02 17.08 12.48
CA THR A 120 -0.13 17.42 13.61
C THR A 120 1.24 17.90 13.13
N ALA A 121 1.83 17.24 12.12
CA ALA A 121 3.16 17.62 11.63
C ALA A 121 3.20 18.99 10.94
N LEU A 122 2.14 19.38 10.22
CA LEU A 122 2.11 20.63 9.46
C LEU A 122 1.61 21.82 10.27
N THR A 123 0.75 21.60 11.28
CA THR A 123 0.20 22.67 12.12
C THR A 123 0.89 22.81 13.47
N GLY A 124 1.58 21.76 13.95
CA GLY A 124 2.07 21.69 15.32
C GLY A 124 0.97 21.51 16.38
N ASP A 125 -0.29 21.32 15.97
CA ASP A 125 -1.44 21.18 16.87
C ASP A 125 -1.82 19.70 17.06
N GLU A 126 -1.50 19.17 18.25
CA GLU A 126 -1.83 17.80 18.63
C GLU A 126 -3.34 17.57 18.84
N VAL A 127 -4.09 18.59 19.27
CA VAL A 127 -5.52 18.49 19.52
C VAL A 127 -6.28 18.43 18.20
N LEU A 128 -5.92 19.31 17.26
CA LEU A 128 -6.46 19.30 15.91
C LEU A 128 -6.13 17.99 15.20
N GLY A 129 -4.85 17.59 15.19
CA GLY A 129 -4.46 16.32 14.56
C GLY A 129 -5.08 15.09 15.23
N GLY A 130 -5.27 15.10 16.55
CA GLY A 130 -5.95 14.03 17.28
C GLY A 130 -7.42 13.82 16.85
N ARG A 131 -8.05 14.82 16.24
CA ARG A 131 -9.44 14.79 15.74
C ARG A 131 -9.54 14.87 14.21
N ALA A 132 -8.40 15.00 13.52
CA ALA A 132 -8.36 15.20 12.09
C ALA A 132 -8.94 14.00 11.32
N ASP A 133 -9.71 14.31 10.30
CA ASP A 133 -10.27 13.40 9.31
C ASP A 133 -9.74 13.73 7.91
N ASP A 134 -10.26 13.03 6.89
CA ASP A 134 -9.85 13.25 5.50
C ASP A 134 -10.15 14.68 5.01
N SER A 135 -11.18 15.35 5.55
CA SER A 135 -11.52 16.74 5.20
C SER A 135 -10.45 17.70 5.71
N THR A 136 -10.10 17.56 7.00
CA THR A 136 -9.02 18.33 7.62
C THR A 136 -7.69 18.08 6.92
N LEU A 137 -7.41 16.82 6.57
CA LEU A 137 -6.23 16.44 5.80
C LEU A 137 -6.20 17.11 4.43
N ALA A 138 -7.32 17.16 3.73
CA ALA A 138 -7.43 17.80 2.42
C ALA A 138 -7.15 19.31 2.51
N GLU A 139 -7.75 20.00 3.49
CA GLU A 139 -7.54 21.44 3.71
C GLU A 139 -6.07 21.78 3.98
N VAL A 140 -5.41 21.05 4.87
CA VAL A 140 -4.01 21.30 5.23
C VAL A 140 -3.06 20.97 4.07
N LEU A 141 -3.44 20.03 3.20
CA LEU A 141 -2.65 19.67 2.02
C LEU A 141 -2.90 20.55 0.80
N GLU A 142 -3.97 21.35 0.77
CA GLU A 142 -4.35 22.18 -0.38
C GLU A 142 -3.23 23.11 -0.88
N PRO A 143 -2.45 23.78 -0.01
CA PRO A 143 -1.32 24.61 -0.46
C PRO A 143 -0.24 23.84 -1.24
N PHE A 144 -0.25 22.51 -1.17
CA PHE A 144 0.73 21.63 -1.80
C PHE A 144 0.15 20.87 -2.99
N ALA A 145 -0.95 21.33 -3.60
CA ALA A 145 -1.53 20.73 -4.80
C ALA A 145 -0.46 20.47 -5.88
N GLY A 146 -0.48 19.29 -6.48
CA GLY A 146 0.57 18.76 -7.37
C GLY A 146 1.72 18.04 -6.64
N HIS A 147 1.86 18.20 -5.33
CA HIS A 147 2.92 17.65 -4.49
C HIS A 147 2.44 17.05 -3.16
N ARG A 148 1.12 16.84 -2.99
CA ARG A 148 0.54 16.41 -1.71
C ARG A 148 1.12 15.09 -1.21
N HIS A 149 1.38 14.12 -2.10
CA HIS A 149 2.02 12.87 -1.72
C HIS A 149 3.47 13.06 -1.25
N ARG A 150 4.21 13.99 -1.86
CA ARG A 150 5.60 14.28 -1.44
C ARG A 150 5.64 14.79 -0.01
N VAL A 151 4.72 15.68 0.35
CA VAL A 151 4.57 16.16 1.73
C VAL A 151 4.25 15.01 2.68
N VAL A 152 3.26 14.19 2.34
CA VAL A 152 2.91 12.99 3.13
C VAL A 152 4.13 12.08 3.35
N ARG A 153 4.93 11.84 2.30
CA ARG A 153 6.13 11.00 2.37
C ARG A 153 7.20 11.62 3.27
N LEU A 154 7.46 12.92 3.14
CA LEU A 154 8.44 13.62 3.96
C LEU A 154 8.04 13.62 5.44
N VAL A 155 6.77 13.87 5.75
CA VAL A 155 6.24 13.77 7.13
C VAL A 155 6.44 12.36 7.69
N LYS A 156 6.10 11.32 6.92
CA LYS A 156 6.31 9.92 7.33
C LYS A 156 7.79 9.59 7.60
N GLN A 157 8.71 10.20 6.85
CA GLN A 157 10.16 9.99 7.02
C GLN A 157 10.76 10.81 8.16
N ALA A 158 10.26 12.02 8.41
CA ALA A 158 10.72 12.88 9.48
C ALA A 158 10.40 12.32 10.87
N GLY A 159 9.42 11.41 10.98
CA GLY A 159 9.07 10.76 12.24
C GLY A 159 8.46 11.74 13.26
N THR A 160 7.93 12.87 12.81
CA THR A 160 7.41 13.97 13.64
C THR A 160 6.04 13.67 14.26
N GLY A 161 5.50 12.46 14.08
CA GLY A 161 4.24 12.06 14.70
C GLY A 161 4.43 11.62 16.16
N SER A 162 3.55 12.09 17.05
CA SER A 162 3.55 11.66 18.46
C SER A 162 3.43 10.13 18.55
N PRO A 163 4.13 9.47 19.50
CA PRO A 163 4.10 8.02 19.63
C PRO A 163 2.66 7.52 19.76
N VAL A 164 2.26 6.58 18.88
CA VAL A 164 0.96 5.91 19.02
C VAL A 164 1.04 4.98 20.23
N THR A 165 0.51 5.43 21.37
CA THR A 165 0.50 4.69 22.65
C THR A 165 -0.58 3.61 22.73
N ARG A 166 -1.33 3.36 21.64
CA ARG A 166 -2.39 2.33 21.63
C ARG A 166 -1.77 0.92 21.59
N PRO A 167 -2.26 -0.03 22.41
CA PRO A 167 -1.88 -1.43 22.30
C PRO A 167 -2.05 -1.94 20.87
N LEU A 168 -1.08 -2.70 20.37
CA LEU A 168 -1.20 -3.31 19.05
C LEU A 168 -2.43 -4.24 19.04
N PRO A 169 -3.30 -4.17 18.02
CA PRO A 169 -4.41 -5.10 17.90
C PRO A 169 -3.90 -6.54 17.86
N ARG A 170 -4.68 -7.46 18.45
CA ARG A 170 -4.35 -8.90 18.41
C ARG A 170 -4.19 -9.36 16.97
N ARG A 171 -3.04 -9.96 16.67
CA ARG A 171 -2.77 -10.54 15.35
C ARG A 171 -3.56 -11.84 15.24
N HIS A 172 -4.38 -11.94 14.20
CA HIS A 172 -5.10 -13.17 13.87
C HIS A 172 -4.28 -13.90 12.82
N ASP A 173 -3.75 -15.07 13.16
CA ASP A 173 -3.00 -15.89 12.21
C ASP A 173 -3.98 -16.68 11.35
N ILE A 174 -4.36 -16.09 10.21
CA ILE A 174 -5.30 -16.74 9.29
C ILE A 174 -4.73 -18.04 8.71
N THR A 175 -3.42 -18.28 8.75
CA THR A 175 -2.84 -19.53 8.24
C THR A 175 -3.23 -20.77 9.05
N ARG A 176 -3.81 -20.57 10.25
CA ARG A 176 -4.25 -21.62 11.17
C ARG A 176 -5.78 -21.80 11.23
N LEU A 177 -6.53 -20.98 10.47
CA LEU A 177 -7.98 -21.08 10.30
C LEU A 177 -8.30 -21.86 9.02
#